data_AF-A0A6S7HFA0-F1
#
_entry.id   AF-A0A6S7HFA0-F1
#
_cell.length_a   1.000
_cell.length_b   1.000
_cell.length_c   1.000
_cell.angle_alpha   90.00
_cell.angle_beta   90.00
_cell.angle_gamma   90.00
#
_symmetry.space_group_name_H-M   'P 1'
#
loop_
_entity.id
_entity.type
_entity.pdbx_description
1 polymer ?
#
loop_
_entity_poly.entity_id
_entity_poly.type
_entity_poly.pdbx_seq_one_letter_code
_entity_poly.pdbx_strand_id
1 'polypeptide(L)'
;KDQVEYSDVSVITSNEDFTQSVNARNVYSYGARNDDTVDQLAGENYKVGDKIILVFPNHVKGYLALPIMLHSSSCNDYNTAGYFQDDATECVRSFSDLSSECSNLPMLSAGSYYSNFQVAMSPQAFVLSRNTTSNSSARSGSFNTSLVFTPQLSVPLLCRDNTGVLNQCSFTSPPAPVYNMTTNTCENVVTEVAYTFIYSNESSNLEQLNVSFVLENIRDNSLQKFSIKFLKEGKEDVFTKSGNPGYLVDQPILAGLLQLNLATNKKAIILSTNSKEWLTVPKATVDGFWSE
;
A
#
# COMPACT_ATOMS: atom_id res chain seq x y z
N LYS A 1 31.95 -8.05 20.77
CA LYS A 1 32.89 -8.25 19.65
C LYS A 1 32.01 -8.81 18.55
N ASP A 2 31.47 -8.01 17.63
CA ASP A 2 32.10 -6.90 16.91
C ASP A 2 31.13 -5.72 16.72
N GLN A 3 31.58 -4.50 17.01
CA GLN A 3 30.93 -3.29 16.53
C GLN A 3 31.49 -3.04 15.14
N VAL A 4 30.63 -3.08 14.12
CA VAL A 4 30.98 -2.55 12.80
C VAL A 4 30.89 -1.03 12.93
N GLU A 5 32.05 -0.38 13.04
CA GLU A 5 32.17 1.07 12.86
C GLU A 5 31.76 1.39 11.42
N TYR A 6 30.77 2.27 11.27
CA TYR A 6 30.50 2.92 9.99
C TYR A 6 31.65 3.89 9.72
N SER A 7 32.63 3.46 8.91
CA SER A 7 33.83 4.25 8.59
C SER A 7 33.59 5.43 7.65
N ASP A 8 32.35 5.64 7.18
CA ASP A 8 31.98 6.69 6.20
C ASP A 8 31.05 7.76 6.77
N VAL A 9 31.19 8.13 8.05
CA VAL A 9 30.49 9.29 8.61
C VAL A 9 31.43 10.50 8.58
N SER A 10 31.27 11.37 7.58
CA SER A 10 31.90 12.68 7.57
C SER A 10 31.05 13.68 8.36
N VAL A 11 31.66 14.33 9.35
CA VAL A 11 31.02 15.42 10.09
C VAL A 11 31.15 16.69 9.28
N ILE A 12 30.01 17.22 8.85
CA ILE A 12 29.93 18.48 8.11
C ILE A 12 30.05 19.63 9.12
N THR A 13 31.10 20.45 8.99
CA THR A 13 31.45 21.49 9.98
C THR A 13 31.26 22.91 9.46
N SER A 14 30.88 23.09 8.19
CA SER A 14 30.61 24.39 7.58
C SER A 14 29.25 24.41 6.87
N ASN A 15 28.64 25.59 6.81
CA ASN A 15 27.37 25.80 6.12
C ASN A 15 27.50 25.56 4.60
N GLU A 16 28.71 25.71 4.06
CA GLU A 16 29.03 25.55 2.63
C GLU A 16 29.13 24.07 2.26
N ASP A 17 29.76 23.25 3.11
CA ASP A 17 29.80 21.78 2.98
C ASP A 17 28.41 21.16 3.17
N PHE A 18 27.59 21.71 4.06
CA PHE A 18 26.20 21.32 4.23
C PHE A 18 25.42 21.58 2.94
N THR A 19 25.56 22.77 2.36
CA THR A 19 24.86 23.18 1.14
C THR A 19 25.27 22.32 -0.07
N GLN A 20 26.55 21.96 -0.21
CA GLN A 20 27.01 21.02 -1.24
C GLN A 20 26.45 19.60 -1.03
N SER A 21 26.39 19.12 0.22
CA SER A 21 25.87 17.78 0.54
C SER A 21 24.35 17.66 0.33
N VAL A 22 23.61 18.76 0.50
CA VAL A 22 22.17 18.86 0.26
C VAL A 22 21.89 18.99 -1.24
N ASN A 23 22.68 19.78 -1.97
CA ASN A 23 22.56 19.90 -3.42
C ASN A 23 22.95 18.61 -4.17
N ALA A 24 23.80 17.76 -3.59
CA ALA A 24 24.12 16.43 -4.09
C ALA A 24 23.02 15.39 -3.81
N ARG A 25 22.09 15.66 -2.89
CA ARG A 25 20.95 14.80 -2.55
C ARG A 25 19.65 15.40 -3.05
N ASN A 26 19.43 15.24 -4.35
CA ASN A 26 18.15 15.34 -5.04
C ASN A 26 17.26 16.54 -4.68
N VAL A 27 17.39 17.57 -5.51
CA VAL A 27 16.41 18.62 -5.74
C VAL A 27 15.01 18.02 -5.97
N TYR A 28 14.10 18.21 -5.01
CA TYR A 28 12.67 18.19 -5.30
C TYR A 28 12.32 19.51 -6.00
N SER A 29 12.24 19.49 -7.33
CA SER A 29 11.67 20.62 -8.09
C SER A 29 10.17 20.38 -8.25
N TYR A 30 9.34 21.21 -7.61
CA TYR A 30 7.94 21.37 -7.99
C TYR A 30 7.86 22.23 -9.26
N GLY A 31 8.19 21.58 -10.37
CA GLY A 31 7.92 22.05 -11.72
C GLY A 31 7.68 20.80 -12.53
N ALA A 32 6.61 20.78 -13.34
CA ALA A 32 6.34 19.69 -14.25
C ALA A 32 7.57 19.49 -15.16
N ARG A 33 8.44 18.55 -14.80
CA ARG A 33 9.48 18.09 -15.71
C ARG A 33 8.77 17.26 -16.76
N ASN A 34 8.91 17.68 -18.01
CA ASN A 34 8.80 16.81 -19.17
C ASN A 34 9.90 15.74 -19.10
N ASP A 35 9.87 14.86 -18.09
CA ASP A 35 10.81 13.76 -17.93
C ASP A 35 10.18 12.45 -18.43
N ASP A 36 9.66 12.50 -19.65
CA ASP A 36 9.37 11.30 -20.42
C ASP A 36 10.63 10.78 -21.14
N THR A 37 11.84 11.26 -20.83
CA THR A 37 13.03 10.98 -21.65
C THR A 37 14.13 10.14 -21.03
N VAL A 38 14.04 9.72 -19.77
CA VAL A 38 14.92 8.65 -19.25
C VAL A 38 14.12 7.73 -18.31
N ASP A 39 13.26 6.88 -18.87
CA ASP A 39 12.88 5.64 -18.17
C ASP A 39 14.18 4.84 -18.00
N GLN A 40 14.80 4.99 -16.83
CA GLN A 40 15.91 4.18 -16.38
C GLN A 40 15.54 2.71 -16.55
N LEU A 41 16.52 1.90 -16.98
CA LEU A 41 16.49 0.44 -16.93
C LEU A 41 15.71 0.02 -15.68
N ALA A 42 14.61 -0.71 -15.87
CA ALA A 42 13.77 -1.13 -14.75
C ALA A 42 14.65 -1.73 -13.66
N GLY A 43 14.66 -1.10 -12.48
CA GLY A 43 15.52 -1.52 -11.38
C GLY A 43 15.30 -3.00 -11.08
N GLU A 44 16.37 -3.70 -10.70
CA GLU A 44 16.28 -5.15 -10.52
C GLU A 44 15.25 -5.54 -9.45
N ASN A 45 15.09 -4.67 -8.46
CA ASN A 45 14.26 -4.85 -7.29
C ASN A 45 13.50 -3.56 -6.98
N TYR A 46 12.33 -3.68 -6.35
CA TYR A 46 11.62 -2.54 -5.78
C TYR A 46 12.44 -1.92 -4.64
N LYS A 47 12.39 -0.60 -4.55
CA LYS A 47 12.81 0.20 -3.40
C LYS A 47 11.58 0.70 -2.65
N VAL A 48 11.75 0.99 -1.37
CA VAL A 48 10.66 1.54 -0.54
C VAL A 48 10.12 2.82 -1.19
N GLY A 49 8.81 2.87 -1.40
CA GLY A 49 8.11 3.97 -2.08
C GLY A 49 8.03 3.84 -3.61
N ASP A 50 8.64 2.83 -4.23
CA ASP A 50 8.43 2.56 -5.65
C ASP A 50 6.97 2.19 -5.91
N LYS A 51 6.42 2.64 -7.04
CA LYS A 51 5.03 2.34 -7.42
C LYS A 51 4.87 0.86 -7.75
N ILE A 52 3.89 0.21 -7.13
CA ILE A 52 3.59 -1.20 -7.40
C ILE A 52 3.02 -1.34 -8.81
N ILE A 53 3.66 -2.15 -9.64
CA ILE A 53 3.33 -2.28 -11.07
C ILE A 53 2.23 -3.32 -11.27
N LEU A 54 1.23 -2.95 -12.07
CA LEU A 54 0.18 -3.84 -12.58
C LEU A 54 0.40 -4.11 -14.07
N VAL A 55 0.05 -5.32 -14.50
CA VAL A 55 0.05 -5.75 -15.90
C VAL A 55 -1.37 -6.17 -16.27
N PHE A 56 -1.97 -5.46 -17.23
CA PHE A 56 -3.31 -5.75 -17.71
C PHE A 56 -3.30 -6.80 -18.83
N PRO A 57 -4.44 -7.45 -19.15
CA PRO A 57 -4.53 -8.45 -20.22
C PRO A 57 -4.09 -7.96 -21.61
N ASN A 58 -4.21 -6.66 -21.86
CA ASN A 58 -3.74 -6.00 -23.08
C ASN A 58 -2.24 -5.65 -23.05
N HIS A 59 -1.50 -6.16 -22.05
CA HIS A 59 -0.07 -5.95 -21.83
C HIS A 59 0.31 -4.49 -21.55
N VAL A 60 -0.67 -3.67 -21.15
CA VAL A 60 -0.43 -2.31 -20.69
C VAL A 60 0.05 -2.34 -19.24
N LYS A 61 1.07 -1.54 -18.96
CA LYS A 61 1.57 -1.27 -17.61
C LYS A 61 0.65 -0.27 -16.92
N GLY A 62 0.24 -0.59 -15.70
CA GLY A 62 -0.38 0.37 -14.78
C GLY A 62 0.27 0.33 -13.41
N TYR A 63 -0.36 1.01 -12.46
CA TYR A 63 0.09 1.04 -11.07
C TYR A 63 -1.09 0.79 -10.14
N LEU A 64 -0.84 0.12 -9.02
CA LEU A 64 -1.87 -0.09 -8.01
C LEU A 64 -2.28 1.27 -7.42
N ALA A 65 -3.56 1.58 -7.48
CA ALA A 65 -4.11 2.77 -6.87
C ALA A 65 -4.50 2.48 -5.42
N LEU A 66 -4.20 3.41 -4.52
CA LEU A 66 -4.73 3.47 -3.17
C LEU A 66 -5.47 4.81 -3.04
N PRO A 67 -6.80 4.86 -3.29
CA PRO A 67 -7.52 6.11 -3.36
C PRO A 67 -7.38 6.94 -2.08
N ILE A 68 -7.18 8.25 -2.22
CA ILE A 68 -7.04 9.17 -1.09
C ILE A 68 -8.11 10.25 -1.13
N MET A 69 -8.38 10.81 0.04
CA MET A 69 -9.11 12.06 0.16
C MET A 69 -8.24 13.24 -0.26
N LEU A 70 -8.73 14.06 -1.19
CA LEU A 70 -8.22 15.42 -1.40
C LEU A 70 -9.09 16.45 -0.68
N HIS A 71 -8.82 17.74 -0.88
CA HIS A 71 -9.48 18.88 -0.23
C HIS A 71 -11.03 18.83 -0.16
N SER A 72 -11.71 18.05 -1.01
CA SER A 72 -13.18 17.97 -1.10
C SER A 72 -13.82 16.73 -0.46
N SER A 73 -13.10 15.94 0.35
CA SER A 73 -13.55 14.62 0.87
C SER A 73 -13.76 13.51 -0.18
N SER A 74 -13.76 13.87 -1.46
CA SER A 74 -13.96 12.94 -2.58
C SER A 74 -12.74 12.06 -2.84
N CYS A 75 -12.98 10.80 -3.21
CA CYS A 75 -11.90 9.89 -3.59
C CYS A 75 -11.16 10.35 -4.84
N ASN A 76 -9.84 10.37 -4.76
CA ASN A 76 -8.93 10.51 -5.89
C ASN A 76 -8.18 9.19 -6.11
N ASP A 77 -8.40 8.57 -7.28
CA ASP A 77 -7.81 7.29 -7.70
C ASP A 77 -6.39 7.41 -8.27
N TYR A 78 -5.85 8.62 -8.44
CA TYR A 78 -4.51 8.85 -8.99
C TYR A 78 -3.38 8.60 -7.98
N ASN A 79 -3.71 8.39 -6.70
CA ASN A 79 -2.70 8.07 -5.71
C ASN A 79 -2.22 6.62 -5.87
N THR A 80 -0.93 6.46 -6.15
CA THR A 80 -0.32 5.16 -6.40
C THR A 80 0.23 4.57 -5.10
N ALA A 81 -0.08 3.30 -4.83
CA ALA A 81 0.46 2.57 -3.71
C ALA A 81 1.98 2.38 -3.85
N GLY A 82 2.72 2.74 -2.80
CA GLY A 82 4.15 2.55 -2.70
C GLY A 82 4.51 1.19 -2.11
N TYR A 83 5.58 0.58 -2.64
CA TYR A 83 6.15 -0.65 -2.11
C TYR A 83 6.68 -0.43 -0.68
N PHE A 84 6.33 -1.33 0.24
CA PHE A 84 6.70 -1.27 1.67
C PHE A 84 6.25 0.00 2.39
N GLN A 85 5.09 0.53 1.98
CA GLN A 85 4.43 1.62 2.67
C GLN A 85 3.04 1.15 3.10
N ASP A 86 2.95 0.66 4.33
CA ASP A 86 1.66 0.38 4.96
C ASP A 86 0.89 1.70 5.09
N ASP A 87 -0.36 1.70 4.64
CA ASP A 87 -1.19 2.90 4.61
C ASP A 87 -2.67 2.53 4.72
N ALA A 88 -3.47 3.48 5.21
CA ALA A 88 -4.91 3.34 5.32
C ALA A 88 -5.57 4.69 5.05
N THR A 89 -6.54 4.68 4.15
CA THR A 89 -7.18 5.88 3.63
C THR A 89 -8.69 5.71 3.65
N GLU A 90 -9.40 6.82 3.77
CA GLU A 90 -10.85 6.85 3.63
C GLU A 90 -11.25 8.04 2.78
N CYS A 91 -12.27 7.87 1.94
CA CYS A 91 -12.75 8.91 1.06
C CYS A 91 -14.19 8.63 0.61
N VAL A 92 -14.89 9.68 0.19
CA VAL A 92 -16.29 9.60 -0.23
C VAL A 92 -16.37 9.41 -1.75
N ARG A 93 -17.17 8.42 -2.17
CA ARG A 93 -17.67 8.32 -3.55
C ARG A 93 -19.01 9.01 -3.63
N SER A 94 -19.12 9.97 -4.55
CA SER A 94 -20.36 10.69 -4.80
C SER A 94 -20.98 10.31 -6.13
N PHE A 95 -22.30 10.29 -6.19
CA PHE A 95 -23.07 9.84 -7.34
C PHE A 95 -24.04 10.92 -7.82
N SER A 96 -24.19 11.05 -9.13
CA SER A 96 -25.20 11.93 -9.72
C SER A 96 -26.54 11.23 -9.83
N ASP A 97 -26.52 9.98 -10.30
CA ASP A 97 -27.68 9.12 -10.40
C ASP A 97 -27.28 7.66 -10.15
N LEU A 98 -27.47 7.21 -8.90
CA LEU A 98 -27.13 5.87 -8.47
C LEU A 98 -27.87 4.79 -9.29
N SER A 99 -29.06 5.08 -9.84
CA SER A 99 -29.82 4.09 -10.62
C SER A 99 -29.14 3.73 -11.94
N SER A 100 -28.49 4.71 -12.57
CA SER A 100 -27.77 4.55 -13.83
C SER A 100 -26.30 4.18 -13.62
N GLU A 101 -25.72 4.57 -12.49
CA GLU A 101 -24.29 4.45 -12.20
C GLU A 101 -23.93 3.13 -11.48
N CYS A 102 -24.84 2.58 -10.68
CA CYS A 102 -24.58 1.44 -9.79
C CYS A 102 -23.85 0.27 -10.48
N SER A 103 -24.37 -0.19 -11.62
CA SER A 103 -23.80 -1.34 -12.34
C SER A 103 -22.67 -0.99 -13.31
N ASN A 104 -22.43 0.30 -13.56
CA ASN A 104 -21.49 0.76 -14.59
C ASN A 104 -20.19 1.32 -14.00
N LEU A 105 -20.20 1.78 -12.75
CA LEU A 105 -19.02 2.37 -12.11
C LEU A 105 -18.07 1.27 -11.56
N PRO A 106 -16.84 1.14 -12.09
CA PRO A 106 -15.88 0.14 -11.61
C PRO A 106 -15.53 0.31 -10.12
N MET A 107 -15.52 1.54 -9.62
CA MET A 107 -15.19 1.86 -8.22
C MET A 107 -16.14 1.22 -7.20
N LEU A 108 -17.34 0.79 -7.62
CA LEU A 108 -18.34 0.12 -6.79
C LEU A 108 -18.22 -1.40 -6.83
N SER A 109 -17.55 -1.95 -7.84
CA SER A 109 -17.40 -3.38 -8.02
C SER A 109 -16.16 -3.88 -7.30
N ALA A 110 -16.32 -4.82 -6.37
CA ALA A 110 -15.18 -5.51 -5.75
C ALA A 110 -14.27 -6.14 -6.81
N GLY A 111 -14.85 -6.66 -7.91
CA GLY A 111 -14.10 -7.24 -9.03
C GLY A 111 -13.04 -6.31 -9.62
N SER A 112 -13.26 -5.00 -9.63
CA SER A 112 -12.31 -4.03 -10.17
C SER A 112 -11.03 -3.88 -9.35
N TYR A 113 -11.03 -4.36 -8.10
CA TYR A 113 -9.90 -4.21 -7.18
C TYR A 113 -8.99 -5.45 -7.09
N TYR A 114 -9.37 -6.59 -7.68
CA TYR A 114 -8.54 -7.82 -7.64
C TYR A 114 -8.54 -8.64 -8.93
N SER A 115 -9.42 -8.36 -9.90
CA SER A 115 -9.54 -9.12 -11.15
C SER A 115 -9.03 -8.34 -12.36
N ASN A 116 -8.77 -9.04 -13.47
CA ASN A 116 -8.34 -8.47 -14.74
C ASN A 116 -7.03 -7.68 -14.71
N PHE A 117 -6.13 -8.01 -13.78
CA PHE A 117 -4.74 -7.60 -13.81
C PHE A 117 -3.86 -8.62 -13.08
N GLN A 118 -2.57 -8.58 -13.37
CA GLN A 118 -1.53 -9.27 -12.62
C GLN A 118 -0.63 -8.24 -11.94
N VAL A 119 0.03 -8.62 -10.86
CA VAL A 119 0.98 -7.78 -10.14
C VAL A 119 2.39 -8.23 -10.48
N ALA A 120 3.28 -7.29 -10.75
CA ALA A 120 4.69 -7.58 -10.97
C ALA A 120 5.42 -7.89 -9.66
N MET A 121 6.12 -9.03 -9.62
CA MET A 121 6.97 -9.46 -8.51
C MET A 121 8.12 -8.49 -8.24
N SER A 122 8.70 -7.96 -9.32
CA SER A 122 9.76 -6.94 -9.32
C SER A 122 9.62 -6.03 -10.54
N PRO A 123 10.29 -4.86 -10.58
CA PRO A 123 10.20 -3.96 -11.73
C PRO A 123 10.75 -4.58 -13.02
N GLN A 124 11.63 -5.59 -12.94
CA GLN A 124 12.14 -6.33 -14.11
C GLN A 124 11.07 -7.10 -14.88
N ALA A 125 9.87 -7.28 -14.31
CA ALA A 125 8.75 -7.87 -15.03
C ALA A 125 8.40 -7.07 -16.30
N PHE A 126 8.80 -5.80 -16.38
CA PHE A 126 8.57 -4.93 -17.53
C PHE A 126 9.88 -4.34 -18.06
N VAL A 127 10.21 -4.66 -19.31
CA VAL A 127 11.40 -4.13 -20.00
C VAL A 127 10.94 -3.28 -21.19
N LEU A 128 11.28 -1.99 -21.17
CA LEU A 128 11.09 -1.12 -22.32
C LEU A 128 12.21 -1.35 -23.34
N SER A 129 11.87 -1.89 -24.51
CA SER A 129 12.81 -1.90 -25.63
C SER A 129 12.61 -0.64 -26.47
N ARG A 130 13.70 0.09 -26.69
CA ARG A 130 13.72 1.24 -27.60
C ARG A 130 14.22 0.73 -28.95
N ASN A 131 13.32 0.53 -29.90
CA ASN A 131 13.71 0.20 -31.27
C ASN A 131 14.22 1.49 -31.95
N THR A 132 15.54 1.66 -32.03
CA THR A 132 16.19 2.84 -32.64
C THR A 132 16.31 2.74 -34.15
N THR A 133 15.30 2.22 -34.83
CA THR A 133 15.27 2.13 -36.29
C THR A 133 14.16 3.03 -36.84
N SER A 134 14.58 4.18 -37.37
CA SER A 134 13.86 5.11 -38.26
C SER A 134 12.57 5.75 -37.76
N ASN A 135 12.66 7.04 -37.39
CA ASN A 135 11.60 8.08 -37.39
C ASN A 135 10.23 7.82 -36.76
N SER A 136 9.99 6.69 -36.08
CA SER A 136 8.85 6.49 -35.21
C SER A 136 9.34 6.00 -33.85
N SER A 137 9.20 6.84 -32.83
CA SER A 137 9.46 6.48 -31.43
C SER A 137 8.34 5.58 -30.90
N ALA A 138 8.14 4.42 -31.52
CA ALA A 138 7.25 3.39 -31.01
C ALA A 138 7.96 2.67 -29.85
N ARG A 139 7.52 2.95 -28.61
CA ARG A 139 7.93 2.19 -27.43
C ARG A 139 7.19 0.86 -27.45
N SER A 140 7.92 -0.25 -27.56
CA SER A 140 7.34 -1.59 -27.39
C SER A 140 7.77 -2.11 -26.02
N GLY A 141 6.82 -2.22 -25.09
CA GLY A 141 7.05 -2.89 -23.82
C GLY A 141 7.07 -4.40 -24.03
N SER A 142 8.10 -5.08 -23.52
CA SER A 142 8.11 -6.53 -23.38
C SER A 142 7.95 -6.86 -21.90
N PHE A 143 7.15 -7.87 -21.57
CA PHE A 143 6.91 -8.26 -20.18
C PHE A 143 7.21 -9.75 -19.98
N ASN A 144 7.71 -10.09 -18.81
CA ASN A 144 8.03 -11.46 -18.45
C ASN A 144 6.86 -12.07 -17.65
N THR A 145 6.14 -13.01 -18.25
CA THR A 145 5.01 -13.72 -17.62
C THR A 145 5.40 -14.52 -16.39
N SER A 146 6.69 -14.83 -16.19
CA SER A 146 7.18 -15.56 -15.03
C SER A 146 7.46 -14.65 -13.82
N LEU A 147 7.41 -13.32 -13.98
CA LEU A 147 7.64 -12.34 -12.93
C LEU A 147 6.36 -11.60 -12.52
N VAL A 148 5.21 -12.23 -12.74
CA VAL A 148 3.90 -11.69 -12.38
C VAL A 148 3.05 -12.75 -11.69
N PHE A 149 2.16 -12.32 -10.80
CA PHE A 149 1.18 -13.19 -10.15
C PHE A 149 -0.20 -12.54 -10.14
N THR A 150 -1.23 -13.36 -9.98
CA THR A 150 -2.62 -12.90 -9.91
C THR A 150 -3.03 -12.66 -8.46
N PRO A 151 -3.73 -11.56 -8.15
CA PRO A 151 -4.30 -11.34 -6.82
C PRO A 151 -5.24 -12.47 -6.39
N GLN A 152 -5.23 -12.79 -5.10
CA GLN A 152 -6.07 -13.82 -4.50
C GLN A 152 -7.12 -13.18 -3.60
N LEU A 153 -8.35 -13.68 -3.72
CA LEU A 153 -9.47 -13.24 -2.89
C LEU A 153 -9.38 -13.91 -1.51
N SER A 154 -9.42 -13.11 -0.46
CA SER A 154 -9.52 -13.58 0.92
C SER A 154 -10.97 -13.88 1.28
N VAL A 155 -11.22 -15.08 1.80
CA VAL A 155 -12.53 -15.56 2.26
C VAL A 155 -12.50 -15.85 3.76
N PRO A 156 -13.61 -15.65 4.50
CA PRO A 156 -14.93 -15.24 4.04
C PRO A 156 -15.03 -13.75 3.67
N LEU A 157 -15.91 -13.43 2.73
CA LEU A 157 -16.29 -12.05 2.43
C LEU A 157 -17.21 -11.51 3.53
N LEU A 158 -17.08 -10.23 3.85
CA LEU A 158 -17.90 -9.57 4.85
C LEU A 158 -18.93 -8.66 4.19
N CYS A 159 -20.15 -8.71 4.68
CA CYS A 159 -21.26 -7.91 4.24
C CYS A 159 -21.78 -7.09 5.44
N ARG A 160 -21.90 -5.78 5.26
CA ARG A 160 -22.48 -4.88 6.25
C ARG A 160 -23.99 -4.86 6.07
N ASP A 161 -24.71 -5.16 7.14
CA ASP A 161 -26.17 -5.07 7.14
C ASP A 161 -26.66 -3.63 7.41
N ASN A 162 -27.97 -3.42 7.32
CA ASN A 162 -28.61 -2.12 7.53
C ASN A 162 -28.42 -1.56 8.96
N THR A 163 -27.95 -2.37 9.92
CA THR A 163 -27.64 -1.95 11.29
C THR A 163 -26.17 -1.58 11.46
N GLY A 164 -25.35 -1.74 10.41
CA GLY A 164 -23.93 -1.49 10.40
C GLY A 164 -23.08 -2.67 10.88
N VAL A 165 -23.68 -3.83 11.15
CA VAL A 165 -22.97 -5.01 11.66
C VAL A 165 -22.37 -5.79 10.49
N LEU A 166 -21.12 -6.24 10.68
CA LEU A 166 -20.41 -7.07 9.72
C LEU A 166 -20.77 -8.54 9.92
N ASN A 167 -21.27 -9.17 8.88
CA ASN A 167 -21.59 -10.59 8.85
C ASN A 167 -20.91 -11.27 7.65
N GLN A 168 -20.79 -12.59 7.66
CA GLN A 168 -20.34 -13.32 6.49
C GLN A 168 -21.36 -13.19 5.36
N CYS A 169 -20.90 -12.83 4.15
CA CYS A 169 -21.75 -12.80 2.96
C CYS A 169 -22.27 -14.19 2.60
N SER A 170 -23.44 -14.25 1.95
CA SER A 170 -24.04 -15.49 1.45
C SER A 170 -23.33 -16.08 0.21
N PHE A 171 -22.34 -15.35 -0.33
CA PHE A 171 -21.55 -15.72 -1.50
C PHE A 171 -20.06 -15.74 -1.17
N THR A 172 -19.31 -16.56 -1.91
CA THR A 172 -17.85 -16.72 -1.78
C THR A 172 -17.07 -15.95 -2.84
N SER A 173 -17.74 -15.51 -3.92
CA SER A 173 -17.22 -14.59 -4.93
C SER A 173 -18.09 -13.35 -4.95
N PRO A 174 -17.52 -12.13 -4.92
CA PRO A 174 -18.32 -10.93 -4.89
C PRO A 174 -19.07 -10.76 -6.21
N PRO A 175 -20.40 -10.56 -6.18
CA PRO A 175 -21.18 -10.27 -7.37
C PRO A 175 -20.90 -8.83 -7.86
N ALA A 176 -21.25 -8.55 -9.12
CA ALA A 176 -21.25 -7.18 -9.62
C ALA A 176 -22.36 -6.36 -8.92
N PRO A 177 -22.18 -5.05 -8.69
CA PRO A 177 -23.22 -4.23 -8.10
C PRO A 177 -24.45 -4.12 -8.99
N VAL A 178 -25.63 -4.22 -8.40
CA VAL A 178 -26.91 -4.15 -9.11
C VAL A 178 -27.85 -3.19 -8.42
N TYR A 179 -28.48 -2.32 -9.20
CA TYR A 179 -29.48 -1.41 -8.68
C TYR A 179 -30.82 -2.12 -8.46
N ASN A 180 -31.31 -2.10 -7.24
CA ASN A 180 -32.62 -2.62 -6.89
C ASN A 180 -33.64 -1.48 -6.84
N MET A 181 -34.51 -1.42 -7.85
CA MET A 181 -35.55 -0.39 -7.97
C MET A 181 -36.62 -0.47 -6.87
N THR A 182 -36.80 -1.63 -6.22
CA THR A 182 -37.82 -1.80 -5.19
C THR A 182 -37.38 -1.19 -3.87
N THR A 183 -36.11 -1.39 -3.51
CA THR A 183 -35.51 -0.89 -2.26
C THR A 183 -34.81 0.46 -2.45
N ASN A 184 -34.67 0.92 -3.70
CA ASN A 184 -33.93 2.11 -4.09
C ASN A 184 -32.48 2.07 -3.56
N THR A 185 -31.83 0.91 -3.71
CA THR A 185 -30.46 0.65 -3.22
C THR A 185 -29.59 0.08 -4.33
N CYS A 186 -28.33 0.46 -4.36
CA CYS A 186 -27.29 -0.25 -5.09
C CYS A 186 -26.76 -1.38 -4.20
N GLU A 187 -26.99 -2.62 -4.60
CA GLU A 187 -26.63 -3.81 -3.82
C GLU A 187 -25.21 -4.26 -4.12
N ASN A 188 -24.54 -4.85 -3.12
CA ASN A 188 -23.20 -5.43 -3.22
C ASN A 188 -22.11 -4.42 -3.62
N VAL A 189 -22.21 -3.18 -3.12
CA VAL A 189 -21.18 -2.16 -3.33
C VAL A 189 -20.00 -2.41 -2.41
N VAL A 190 -18.79 -2.38 -2.94
CA VAL A 190 -17.58 -2.45 -2.11
C VAL A 190 -17.40 -1.16 -1.31
N THR A 191 -17.27 -1.29 0.01
CA THR A 191 -17.05 -0.17 0.94
C THR A 191 -15.71 -0.23 1.64
N GLU A 192 -15.11 -1.41 1.76
CA GLU A 192 -13.75 -1.55 2.28
C GLU A 192 -12.94 -2.48 1.39
N VAL A 193 -11.71 -2.07 1.07
CA VAL A 193 -10.73 -2.85 0.31
C VAL A 193 -9.45 -2.93 1.13
N ALA A 194 -9.01 -4.13 1.46
CA ALA A 194 -7.73 -4.32 2.13
C ALA A 194 -6.80 -5.20 1.30
N TYR A 195 -5.64 -4.64 1.00
CA TYR A 195 -4.54 -5.28 0.28
C TYR A 195 -3.50 -5.79 1.27
N THR A 196 -3.23 -7.08 1.25
CA THR A 196 -2.16 -7.71 2.03
C THR A 196 -1.17 -8.34 1.09
N PHE A 197 -0.04 -7.67 0.89
CA PHE A 197 1.08 -8.19 0.12
C PHE A 197 1.90 -9.17 0.96
N ILE A 198 2.23 -10.31 0.38
CA ILE A 198 3.22 -11.23 0.93
C ILE A 198 4.49 -11.12 0.09
N TYR A 199 5.62 -10.90 0.75
CA TYR A 199 6.93 -10.83 0.11
C TYR A 199 7.87 -11.91 0.60
N SER A 200 8.82 -12.25 -0.26
CA SER A 200 9.74 -13.37 -0.11
C SER A 200 10.57 -13.32 1.17
N ASN A 201 10.96 -14.51 1.66
CA ASN A 201 11.91 -14.62 2.76
C ASN A 201 13.35 -14.27 2.38
N GLU A 202 13.71 -14.58 1.12
CA GLU A 202 15.07 -14.57 0.59
C GLU A 202 15.33 -13.40 -0.38
N SER A 203 14.27 -12.75 -0.85
CA SER A 203 14.35 -11.62 -1.78
C SER A 203 13.42 -10.47 -1.38
N SER A 204 13.54 -9.33 -2.07
CA SER A 204 12.59 -8.21 -2.00
C SER A 204 11.39 -8.39 -2.93
N ASN A 205 11.20 -9.57 -3.54
CA ASN A 205 10.10 -9.76 -4.48
C ASN A 205 8.76 -9.87 -3.76
N LEU A 206 7.75 -9.27 -4.37
CA LEU A 206 6.37 -9.57 -4.05
C LEU A 206 6.04 -10.96 -4.59
N GLU A 207 5.39 -11.79 -3.79
CA GLU A 207 5.07 -13.18 -4.16
C GLU A 207 3.56 -13.40 -4.25
N GLN A 208 2.79 -12.70 -3.41
CA GLN A 208 1.33 -12.83 -3.36
C GLN A 208 0.67 -11.52 -2.97
N LEU A 209 -0.56 -11.32 -3.44
CA LEU A 209 -1.45 -10.25 -3.01
C LEU A 209 -2.77 -10.89 -2.59
N ASN A 210 -3.11 -10.76 -1.32
CA ASN A 210 -4.41 -11.12 -0.79
C ASN A 210 -5.28 -9.87 -0.73
N VAL A 211 -6.50 -9.96 -1.25
CA VAL A 211 -7.47 -8.85 -1.23
C VAL A 211 -8.70 -9.28 -0.45
N SER A 212 -9.09 -8.52 0.56
CA SER A 212 -10.34 -8.72 1.29
C SER A 212 -11.28 -7.54 1.10
N PHE A 213 -12.58 -7.81 1.24
CA PHE A 213 -13.62 -6.84 0.98
C PHE A 213 -14.68 -6.81 2.08
N VAL A 214 -15.21 -5.62 2.32
CA VAL A 214 -16.51 -5.41 2.94
C VAL A 214 -17.46 -4.87 1.88
N LEU A 215 -18.64 -5.47 1.75
CA LEU A 215 -19.69 -5.06 0.83
C LEU A 215 -20.90 -4.53 1.59
N GLU A 216 -21.61 -3.55 1.02
CA GLU A 216 -22.78 -2.91 1.62
C GLU A 216 -23.81 -2.57 0.54
N ASN A 217 -25.08 -2.47 0.93
CA ASN A 217 -26.14 -1.94 0.09
C ASN A 217 -26.30 -0.44 0.38
N ILE A 218 -25.99 0.40 -0.60
CA ILE A 218 -26.01 1.87 -0.43
C ILE A 218 -27.24 2.50 -1.07
N ARG A 219 -27.64 3.68 -0.56
CA ARG A 219 -28.72 4.51 -1.14
C ARG A 219 -28.24 5.84 -1.70
N ASP A 220 -27.05 6.26 -1.29
CA ASP A 220 -26.47 7.57 -1.57
C ASP A 220 -24.94 7.41 -1.61
N ASN A 221 -24.21 8.52 -1.57
CA ASN A 221 -22.77 8.59 -1.42
C ASN A 221 -22.24 7.58 -0.42
N SER A 222 -21.13 6.95 -0.77
CA SER A 222 -20.54 5.86 0.01
C SER A 222 -19.17 6.27 0.52
N LEU A 223 -18.93 6.06 1.82
CA LEU A 223 -17.59 6.16 2.38
C LEU A 223 -16.85 4.87 2.07
N GLN A 224 -15.78 4.97 1.27
CA GLN A 224 -14.91 3.85 0.99
C GLN A 224 -13.63 3.95 1.82
N LYS A 225 -13.21 2.80 2.36
CA LYS A 225 -11.96 2.65 3.10
C LYS A 225 -11.01 1.75 2.33
N PHE A 226 -9.75 2.15 2.27
CA PHE A 226 -8.71 1.38 1.62
C PHE A 226 -7.57 1.17 2.60
N SER A 227 -6.92 0.01 2.53
CA SER A 227 -5.71 -0.25 3.28
C SER A 227 -4.76 -1.12 2.49
N ILE A 228 -3.48 -0.94 2.76
CA ILE A 228 -2.41 -1.76 2.22
C ILE A 228 -1.45 -2.14 3.35
N LYS A 229 -1.03 -3.40 3.36
CA LYS A 229 -0.06 -3.95 4.30
C LYS A 229 0.93 -4.87 3.60
N PHE A 230 2.17 -4.90 4.08
CA PHE A 230 3.22 -5.81 3.61
C PHE A 230 3.64 -6.78 4.72
N LEU A 231 3.40 -8.08 4.50
CA LEU A 231 3.76 -9.15 5.42
C LEU A 231 4.85 -10.02 4.83
N LYS A 232 5.79 -10.45 5.69
CA LYS A 232 6.82 -11.40 5.29
C LYS A 232 6.25 -12.80 5.19
N GLU A 233 6.60 -13.56 4.16
CA GLU A 233 6.16 -14.94 3.99
C GLU A 233 6.40 -15.79 5.25
N GLY A 234 5.37 -16.54 5.67
CA GLY A 234 5.45 -17.42 6.83
C GLY A 234 5.49 -16.71 8.19
N LYS A 235 5.29 -15.38 8.23
CA LYS A 235 5.13 -14.63 9.47
C LYS A 235 3.74 -14.01 9.55
N GLU A 236 3.06 -14.25 10.67
CA GLU A 236 1.90 -13.45 11.05
C GLU A 236 2.33 -12.00 11.34
N ASP A 237 1.37 -11.06 11.25
CA ASP A 237 1.54 -9.60 11.33
C ASP A 237 2.71 -9.25 12.27
N VAL A 238 3.85 -8.92 11.66
CA VAL A 238 5.09 -8.72 12.40
C VAL A 238 4.95 -7.36 13.02
N PHE A 239 4.44 -7.35 14.25
CA PHE A 239 4.31 -6.20 15.12
C PHE A 239 5.36 -5.13 14.82
N THR A 240 4.90 -4.03 14.23
CA THR A 240 5.70 -2.87 13.86
C THR A 240 6.14 -2.15 15.12
N LYS A 241 7.45 -1.93 15.25
CA LYS A 241 8.05 -1.35 16.45
C LYS A 241 8.63 0.01 16.08
N SER A 242 8.38 1.00 16.91
CA SER A 242 9.17 2.23 16.86
C SER A 242 10.59 1.94 17.33
N GLY A 243 11.59 2.22 16.48
CA GLY A 243 12.98 1.89 16.78
C GLY A 243 13.99 2.19 15.67
N ASN A 244 15.26 2.30 16.05
CA ASN A 244 16.37 2.75 15.20
C ASN A 244 16.44 2.00 13.83
N PRO A 245 16.58 2.72 12.69
CA PRO A 245 16.71 4.18 12.56
C PRO A 245 15.41 4.86 12.15
N GLY A 246 14.44 4.94 13.08
CA GLY A 246 13.32 5.85 12.92
C GLY A 246 12.22 5.65 13.96
N TYR A 247 11.65 6.73 14.45
CA TYR A 247 10.40 6.67 15.22
C TYR A 247 9.22 6.56 14.24
N LEU A 248 8.35 5.58 14.45
CA LEU A 248 7.10 5.43 13.70
C LEU A 248 5.98 5.98 14.57
N VAL A 249 5.30 7.02 14.09
CA VAL A 249 4.20 7.65 14.82
C VAL A 249 3.12 6.60 15.11
N ASP A 250 2.57 6.62 16.32
CA ASP A 250 1.53 5.71 16.81
C ASP A 250 1.95 4.21 16.90
N GLN A 251 3.24 3.89 16.69
CA GLN A 251 3.78 2.56 16.94
C GLN A 251 4.48 2.50 18.31
N PRO A 252 4.25 1.45 19.11
CA PRO A 252 4.86 1.31 20.44
C PRO A 252 6.39 1.17 20.38
N ILE A 253 7.06 1.70 21.40
CA ILE A 253 8.50 1.56 21.58
C ILE A 253 8.76 0.31 22.41
N LEU A 254 9.72 -0.52 21.96
CA LEU A 254 10.17 -1.64 22.79
C LEU A 254 10.95 -1.14 24.01
N ALA A 255 10.26 -1.07 25.15
CA ALA A 255 10.88 -0.96 26.46
C ALA A 255 10.51 -2.20 27.29
N GLY A 256 11.49 -2.86 27.90
CA GLY A 256 11.27 -4.04 28.71
C GLY A 256 12.49 -4.42 29.53
N LEU A 257 12.36 -5.44 30.38
CA LEU A 257 13.46 -5.90 31.22
C LEU A 257 14.44 -6.73 30.39
N LEU A 258 15.72 -6.37 30.47
CA LEU A 258 16.79 -7.14 29.87
C LEU A 258 16.99 -8.44 30.66
N GLN A 259 16.62 -9.56 30.07
CA GLN A 259 16.93 -10.89 30.57
C GLN A 259 18.22 -11.37 29.91
N LEU A 260 19.19 -11.76 30.74
CA LEU A 260 20.43 -12.36 30.28
C LEU A 260 20.38 -13.88 30.52
N ASN A 261 20.45 -14.65 29.44
CA ASN A 261 20.62 -16.09 29.55
C ASN A 261 22.10 -16.38 29.78
N LEU A 262 22.48 -16.63 31.03
CA LEU A 262 23.85 -16.85 31.47
C LEU A 262 24.51 -18.09 30.83
N ALA A 263 23.72 -19.06 30.37
CA ALA A 263 24.23 -20.29 29.74
C ALA A 263 24.57 -20.10 28.25
N THR A 264 23.87 -19.19 27.55
CA THR A 264 24.04 -18.97 26.11
C THR A 264 24.59 -17.58 25.77
N ASN A 265 24.83 -16.75 26.78
CA ASN A 265 25.21 -15.35 26.67
C ASN A 265 24.26 -14.51 25.79
N LYS A 266 23.02 -14.98 25.61
CA LYS A 266 21.98 -14.31 24.83
C LYS A 266 21.27 -13.29 25.70
N LYS A 267 21.03 -12.12 25.10
CA LYS A 267 20.26 -11.04 25.68
C LYS A 267 18.88 -11.04 25.03
N ALA A 268 17.83 -11.03 25.84
CA ALA A 268 16.45 -10.88 25.38
C ALA A 268 15.79 -9.76 26.18
N ILE A 269 14.89 -9.02 25.54
CA ILE A 269 14.00 -8.09 26.23
C ILE A 269 12.69 -8.84 26.44
N ILE A 270 12.27 -9.00 27.69
CA ILE A 270 10.97 -9.60 28.01
C ILE A 270 9.93 -8.49 27.98
N LEU A 271 8.86 -8.74 27.22
CA LEU A 271 7.72 -7.86 27.05
C LEU A 271 6.47 -8.59 27.54
N SER A 272 5.55 -7.86 28.15
CA SER A 272 4.21 -8.37 28.44
C SER A 272 3.49 -8.70 27.14
N THR A 273 2.64 -9.71 27.11
CA THR A 273 1.74 -9.95 25.96
C THR A 273 0.56 -8.97 25.96
N ASN A 274 0.35 -8.24 27.05
CA ASN A 274 -0.66 -7.19 27.15
C ASN A 274 -0.11 -5.87 26.60
N SER A 275 -0.62 -5.44 25.44
CA SER A 275 -0.17 -4.23 24.74
C SER A 275 -0.44 -2.92 25.49
N LYS A 276 -1.36 -2.92 26.47
CA LYS A 276 -1.65 -1.75 27.32
C LYS A 276 -0.54 -1.46 28.35
N GLU A 277 0.35 -2.42 28.57
CA GLU A 277 1.47 -2.28 29.52
C GLU A 277 2.75 -1.78 28.84
N TRP A 278 2.68 -1.45 27.55
CA TRP A 278 3.83 -1.05 26.77
C TRP A 278 4.02 0.46 26.79
N LEU A 279 5.28 0.89 26.68
CA LEU A 279 5.61 2.31 26.61
C LEU A 279 5.23 2.86 25.23
N THR A 280 4.22 3.72 25.21
CA THR A 280 3.87 4.56 24.07
C THR A 280 4.32 6.00 24.33
N VAL A 281 4.60 6.74 23.26
CA VAL A 281 4.87 8.19 23.35
C VAL A 281 3.56 8.91 23.00
N PRO A 282 3.05 9.79 23.86
CA PRO A 282 1.80 10.48 23.59
C PRO A 282 1.94 11.41 22.37
N LYS A 283 0.84 11.55 21.63
CA LYS A 283 0.74 12.44 20.47
C LYS A 283 0.26 13.81 20.92
N ALA A 284 0.90 14.86 20.43
CA ALA A 284 0.42 16.22 20.63
C ALA A 284 -0.81 16.44 19.74
N THR A 285 -1.92 16.89 20.34
CA THR A 285 -3.11 17.32 19.62
C THR A 285 -2.95 18.77 19.13
N VAL A 286 -3.75 19.16 18.14
CA VAL A 286 -3.67 20.47 17.45
C VAL A 286 -3.90 21.67 18.37
N ASP A 287 -4.48 21.43 19.53
CA ASP A 287 -4.73 22.36 20.64
C ASP A 287 -3.61 22.39 21.70
N GLY A 288 -2.50 21.65 21.49
CA GLY A 288 -1.33 21.65 22.37
C GLY A 288 -1.47 20.79 23.62
N PHE A 289 -2.54 20.00 23.72
CA PHE A 289 -2.70 19.00 24.76
C PHE A 289 -2.08 17.65 24.34
N TRP A 290 -1.81 16.78 25.31
CA TRP A 290 -1.34 15.42 25.06
C TRP A 290 -2.52 14.47 25.28
N SER A 291 -2.88 13.69 24.26
CA SER A 291 -3.85 12.61 24.42
C SER A 291 -3.12 11.31 24.77
N GLU A 292 -3.55 10.65 25.85
CA GLU A 292 -3.14 9.29 26.21
C GLU A 292 -3.62 8.24 25.19
#